data_AF-A0A3N8M418-F1
#
_entry.id   AF-A0A3N8M418-F1
#
_cell.length_a   1.000
_cell.length_b   1.000
_cell.length_c   1.000
_cell.angle_alpha   90.00
_cell.angle_beta   90.00
_cell.angle_gamma   90.00
#
_symmetry.space_group_name_H-M   'P 1'
#
loop_
_entity.id
_entity.type
_entity.pdbx_description
1 polymer ?
#
loop_
_entity_poly.entity_id
_entity_poly.type
_entity_poly.pdbx_seq_one_letter_code
_entity_poly.pdbx_strand_id
1 'polypeptide(L)'
;MSVVMSNHPIIECPELPSSEPTGVLKYIEVDPAGAPTGRSATFVGVEFQPLRYADLLDKRLGDKVVIPLIWKDARVLESTIPEITVDEIASGNSVLESVYSTRAIGLVRGGWLPSWLAHRDNMVVLLDRCTVSELVSRFRGGEKTKDDDHDFLDFFQGERVRINPLLYALEGNRRESPSPEFVEEQWEEACRKIKAALPLAELTPDSKGGLQGVIGLLEDTRDSMVRKERFLLRVAPCLQAPVSARRRQNLWSEVLTVAKECGVPKKSLVVLAALSAVCSANGASPAKRLLKPSASYTAQDAYNALADLRSLEVLMNLFAVFPNERLMLCTGDKNLALFWAGMRASNFVWSNDHVSYTLSPVDALLPNVTPDLLKAFLDP
;
A
#
# COMPACT_ATOMS: atom_id res chain seq x y z
N MET A 1 20.70 5.65 -23.10
CA MET A 1 21.93 4.92 -22.73
C MET A 1 21.66 4.18 -21.43
N SER A 2 21.81 2.84 -21.36
CA SER A 2 21.56 2.09 -20.11
C SER A 2 22.86 2.03 -19.32
N VAL A 3 23.05 2.96 -18.39
CA VAL A 3 24.21 2.94 -17.49
C VAL A 3 23.89 1.98 -16.34
N VAL A 4 24.46 0.78 -16.38
CA VAL A 4 24.43 -0.14 -15.23
C VAL A 4 25.48 0.36 -14.25
N MET A 5 25.04 1.06 -13.20
CA MET A 5 25.91 1.54 -12.14
C MET A 5 26.09 0.45 -11.09
N SER A 6 27.16 -0.32 -11.23
CA SER A 6 27.65 -1.22 -10.18
C SER A 6 28.64 -0.48 -9.29
N ASN A 7 28.15 0.06 -8.16
CA ASN A 7 28.82 0.18 -6.86
C ASN A 7 27.87 0.96 -5.92
N HIS A 8 27.79 0.52 -4.65
CA HIS A 8 26.82 0.92 -3.63
C HIS A 8 26.59 2.45 -3.58
N PRO A 9 25.44 2.98 -4.04
CA PRO A 9 25.14 4.40 -3.90
C PRO A 9 24.75 4.68 -2.46
N ILE A 10 25.46 5.60 -1.82
CA ILE A 10 24.95 6.27 -0.64
C ILE A 10 24.00 7.36 -1.15
N ILE A 11 22.70 7.15 -0.98
CA ILE A 11 21.70 8.18 -1.26
C ILE A 11 21.64 9.07 -0.01
N GLU A 12 22.42 10.15 -0.01
CA GLU A 12 22.24 11.23 0.96
C GLU A 12 21.18 12.20 0.42
N CYS A 13 20.09 12.39 1.19
CA CYS A 13 19.14 13.47 0.95
C CYS A 13 19.64 14.71 1.72
N PRO A 14 20.20 15.74 1.06
CA PRO A 14 20.61 16.95 1.74
C PRO A 14 19.39 17.79 2.16
N GLU A 15 19.52 18.52 3.27
CA GLU A 15 18.62 19.63 3.62
C GLU A 15 18.68 20.68 2.50
N LEU A 16 17.57 20.91 1.80
CA LEU A 16 17.49 21.85 0.68
C LEU A 16 16.85 23.19 1.09
N PRO A 17 17.47 24.34 0.74
CA PRO A 17 16.84 25.65 0.83
C PRO A 17 15.72 25.81 -0.22
N SER A 18 14.70 26.59 0.17
CA SER A 18 13.41 26.73 -0.51
C SER A 18 13.47 27.41 -1.89
N SER A 19 13.63 26.65 -2.98
CA SER A 19 13.06 26.98 -4.32
C SER A 19 13.31 25.93 -5.42
N GLU A 20 13.89 24.76 -5.14
CA GLU A 20 14.13 23.74 -6.17
C GLU A 20 12.89 22.88 -6.47
N PRO A 21 12.74 22.37 -7.72
CA PRO A 21 11.66 21.47 -8.08
C PRO A 21 11.63 20.27 -7.13
N THR A 22 10.46 19.97 -6.58
CA THR A 22 10.25 18.87 -5.64
C THR A 22 10.71 17.54 -6.27
N GLY A 23 11.58 16.81 -5.55
CA GLY A 23 12.11 15.51 -5.95
C GLY A 23 13.39 15.54 -6.78
N VAL A 24 14.50 16.00 -6.17
CA VAL A 24 15.86 15.86 -6.73
C VAL A 24 16.50 14.57 -6.21
N LEU A 25 17.03 13.73 -7.11
CA LEU A 25 17.90 12.62 -6.73
C LEU A 25 19.34 13.00 -7.01
N LYS A 26 20.19 12.93 -5.98
CA LYS A 26 21.63 13.14 -6.13
C LYS A 26 22.36 11.81 -5.98
N TYR A 27 23.16 11.48 -6.98
CA TYR A 27 24.16 10.43 -6.92
C TYR A 27 25.51 11.03 -6.55
N ILE A 28 26.17 10.44 -5.56
CA ILE A 28 27.54 10.74 -5.18
C ILE A 28 28.29 9.42 -5.15
N GLU A 29 29.34 9.31 -5.95
CA GLU A 29 30.23 8.14 -5.91
C GLU A 29 31.19 8.28 -4.74
N VAL A 30 31.33 7.21 -3.97
CA VAL A 30 32.25 7.12 -2.83
C VAL A 30 33.24 5.99 -3.03
N ASP A 31 34.43 6.14 -2.46
CA ASP A 31 35.46 5.10 -2.44
C ASP A 31 35.15 4.02 -1.37
N PRO A 32 35.95 2.95 -1.26
CA PRO A 32 35.74 1.90 -0.25
C PRO A 32 35.82 2.38 1.20
N ALA A 33 36.39 3.56 1.47
CA ALA A 33 36.42 4.19 2.79
C ALA A 33 35.21 5.10 3.03
N GLY A 34 34.31 5.25 2.05
CA GLY A 34 33.14 6.10 2.09
C GLY A 34 33.42 7.57 1.76
N ALA A 35 34.61 7.92 1.28
CA ALA A 35 34.95 9.29 0.91
C ALA A 35 34.46 9.59 -0.52
N PRO A 36 33.85 10.77 -0.79
CA PRO A 36 33.42 11.15 -2.13
C PRO A 36 34.58 11.16 -3.13
N THR A 37 34.41 10.54 -4.29
CA THR A 37 35.43 10.50 -5.36
C THR A 37 35.45 11.78 -6.21
N GLY A 38 34.46 12.65 -6.02
CA GLY A 38 34.20 13.83 -6.86
C GLY A 38 33.29 13.55 -8.07
N ARG A 39 32.96 12.28 -8.33
CA ARG A 39 31.97 11.88 -9.34
C ARG A 39 30.57 11.96 -8.75
N SER A 40 29.69 12.72 -9.40
CA SER A 40 28.33 12.96 -8.95
C SER A 40 27.41 13.29 -10.13
N ALA A 41 26.12 13.04 -9.96
CA ALA A 41 25.09 13.45 -10.90
C ALA A 41 23.80 13.79 -10.17
N THR A 42 23.07 14.76 -10.69
CA THR A 42 21.80 15.24 -10.13
C THR A 42 20.70 15.00 -11.16
N PHE A 43 19.60 14.40 -10.71
CA PHE A 43 18.47 14.03 -11.55
C PHE A 43 17.18 14.68 -11.03
N VAL A 44 16.31 15.10 -11.95
CA VAL A 44 14.99 15.65 -11.64
C VAL A 44 13.89 14.87 -12.35
N GLY A 45 12.70 14.84 -11.76
CA GLY A 45 11.56 14.09 -12.30
C GLY A 45 11.71 12.58 -12.16
N VAL A 46 12.44 12.12 -11.13
CA VAL A 46 12.70 10.70 -10.90
C VAL A 46 11.41 9.98 -10.54
N GLU A 47 11.08 8.94 -11.31
CA GLU A 47 9.99 8.04 -10.95
C GLU A 47 10.53 6.66 -10.56
N PHE A 48 10.33 6.29 -9.29
CA PHE A 48 10.66 4.94 -8.82
C PHE A 48 9.65 3.91 -9.29
N GLN A 49 10.18 2.78 -9.79
CA GLN A 49 9.39 1.61 -10.08
C GLN A 49 8.96 0.96 -8.75
N PRO A 50 7.66 0.68 -8.58
CA PRO A 50 7.18 0.01 -7.38
C PRO A 50 7.81 -1.36 -7.16
N LEU A 51 8.10 -1.67 -5.90
CA LEU A 51 8.63 -2.95 -5.45
C LEU A 51 7.54 -4.03 -5.51
N ARG A 52 7.99 -5.28 -5.63
CA ARG A 52 7.15 -6.46 -5.80
C ARG A 52 6.98 -7.20 -4.49
N TYR A 53 6.14 -8.25 -4.51
CA TYR A 53 5.89 -9.12 -3.37
C TYR A 53 7.17 -9.68 -2.73
N ALA A 54 8.09 -10.19 -3.55
CA ALA A 54 9.34 -10.80 -3.09
C ALA A 54 10.22 -9.81 -2.33
N ASP A 55 10.21 -8.54 -2.72
CA ASP A 55 11.00 -7.49 -2.07
C ASP A 55 10.48 -7.19 -0.65
N LEU A 56 9.21 -7.51 -0.32
CA LEU A 56 8.64 -7.25 1.01
C LEU A 56 8.67 -8.48 1.93
N LEU A 57 8.72 -9.69 1.35
CA LEU A 57 8.41 -10.95 2.04
C LEU A 57 9.23 -11.12 3.33
N ASP A 58 10.54 -10.89 3.25
CA ASP A 58 11.47 -11.12 4.36
C ASP A 58 11.78 -9.87 5.18
N LYS A 59 11.16 -8.73 4.86
CA LYS A 59 11.40 -7.45 5.55
C LYS A 59 10.61 -7.34 6.84
N ARG A 60 11.22 -6.78 7.87
CA ARG A 60 10.49 -6.35 9.08
C ARG A 60 10.26 -4.85 8.99
N LEU A 61 9.06 -4.41 9.35
CA LEU A 61 8.77 -2.99 9.45
C LEU A 61 9.44 -2.42 10.70
N GLY A 62 9.95 -1.21 10.60
CA GLY A 62 10.77 -0.56 11.63
C GLY A 62 12.26 -0.91 11.59
N ASP A 63 12.69 -1.89 10.78
CA ASP A 63 14.12 -2.14 10.53
C ASP A 63 14.65 -1.24 9.41
N LYS A 64 15.98 -1.06 9.36
CA LYS A 64 16.68 -0.38 8.27
C LYS A 64 16.35 -1.00 6.91
N VAL A 65 16.21 -0.16 5.89
CA VAL A 65 15.72 -0.58 4.59
C VAL A 65 16.87 -0.89 3.64
N VAL A 66 16.95 -2.15 3.19
CA VAL A 66 17.83 -2.57 2.07
C VAL A 66 16.97 -3.02 0.87
N ILE A 67 16.74 -2.18 -0.13
CA ILE A 67 15.81 -2.47 -1.26
C ILE A 67 16.44 -2.23 -2.62
N PRO A 68 16.03 -2.97 -3.67
CA PRO A 68 16.34 -2.55 -5.03
C PRO A 68 15.63 -1.22 -5.32
N LEU A 69 16.35 -0.29 -5.90
CA LEU A 69 15.83 0.99 -6.35
C LEU A 69 15.96 1.05 -7.87
N ILE A 70 14.84 1.03 -8.57
CA ILE A 70 14.81 1.15 -10.02
C ILE A 70 14.06 2.45 -10.33
N TRP A 71 14.63 3.30 -11.16
CA TRP A 71 14.02 4.56 -11.56
C TRP A 71 14.18 4.80 -13.06
N LYS A 72 13.23 5.55 -13.62
CA LYS A 72 13.15 5.79 -15.06
C LYS A 72 12.83 7.23 -15.38
N ASP A 73 13.11 7.57 -16.63
CA ASP A 73 12.67 8.80 -17.30
C ASP A 73 13.05 10.11 -16.59
N ALA A 74 14.18 10.11 -15.87
CA ALA A 74 14.65 11.29 -15.15
C ALA A 74 15.55 12.15 -16.03
N ARG A 75 15.42 13.47 -15.94
CA ARG A 75 16.32 14.39 -16.65
C ARG A 75 17.58 14.63 -15.83
N VAL A 76 18.74 14.56 -16.47
CA VAL A 76 20.02 14.93 -15.84
C VAL A 76 20.11 16.45 -15.73
N LEU A 77 20.15 16.97 -14.51
CA LEU A 77 20.30 18.40 -14.23
C LEU A 77 21.77 18.82 -14.21
N GLU A 78 22.61 18.02 -13.56
CA GLU A 78 24.04 18.26 -13.40
C GLU A 78 24.80 16.93 -13.41
N SER A 79 26.04 16.92 -13.89
CA SER A 79 26.90 15.75 -13.85
C SER A 79 28.38 16.14 -13.87
N THR A 80 29.17 15.55 -12.98
CA THR A 80 30.64 15.54 -13.04
C THR A 80 31.18 14.25 -13.65
N ILE A 81 30.28 13.35 -14.08
CA ILE A 81 30.57 12.05 -14.66
C ILE A 81 30.66 12.21 -16.18
N PRO A 82 31.84 12.03 -16.81
CA PRO A 82 32.03 12.25 -18.25
C PRO A 82 31.11 11.40 -19.14
N GLU A 83 30.66 10.24 -18.63
CA GLU A 83 29.78 9.33 -19.35
C GLU A 83 28.29 9.72 -19.31
N ILE A 84 27.93 10.77 -18.57
CA ILE A 84 26.54 11.23 -18.42
C ILE A 84 26.41 12.66 -18.95
N THR A 85 25.62 12.80 -20.01
CA THR A 85 25.30 14.10 -20.62
C THR A 85 24.21 14.81 -19.82
N VAL A 86 24.39 16.11 -19.59
CA VAL A 86 23.35 16.99 -19.02
C VAL A 86 22.18 17.16 -20.00
N ASP A 87 20.98 17.36 -19.49
CA ASP A 87 19.70 17.47 -20.22
C ASP A 87 19.24 16.21 -20.97
N GLU A 88 19.99 15.10 -20.90
CA GLU A 88 19.51 13.80 -21.37
C GLU A 88 18.54 13.12 -20.39
N ILE A 89 17.77 12.17 -20.91
CA ILE A 89 16.93 11.28 -20.12
C ILE A 89 17.73 10.05 -19.69
N ALA A 90 17.79 9.84 -18.39
CA ALA A 90 18.46 8.72 -17.76
C ALA A 90 17.45 7.76 -17.10
N SER A 91 17.90 6.52 -16.93
CA SER A 91 17.24 5.51 -16.12
C SER A 91 18.32 4.71 -15.42
N GLY A 92 18.02 4.24 -14.22
CA GLY A 92 19.03 3.58 -13.39
C GLY A 92 18.42 2.51 -12.51
N ASN A 93 19.29 1.65 -12.02
CA ASN A 93 18.97 0.74 -10.94
C ASN A 93 20.11 0.71 -9.94
N SER A 94 19.78 0.47 -8.68
CA SER A 94 20.77 0.23 -7.64
C SER A 94 20.14 -0.46 -6.43
N VAL A 95 20.90 -0.58 -5.33
CA VAL A 95 20.39 -1.00 -4.02
C VAL A 95 20.45 0.20 -3.09
N LEU A 96 19.30 0.55 -2.51
CA LEU A 96 19.23 1.51 -1.42
C LEU A 96 19.51 0.79 -0.11
N GLU A 97 20.58 1.18 0.58
CA GLU A 97 20.85 0.83 1.97
C GLU A 97 20.60 2.07 2.84
N SER A 98 19.39 2.18 3.39
CA SER A 98 18.96 3.37 4.13
C SER A 98 19.16 3.22 5.64
N VAL A 99 19.58 4.31 6.27
CA VAL A 99 19.53 4.47 7.73
C VAL A 99 18.12 4.67 8.25
N TYR A 100 17.18 5.07 7.38
CA TYR A 100 15.77 5.22 7.70
C TYR A 100 15.08 3.86 7.73
N SER A 101 14.19 3.70 8.71
CA SER A 101 13.28 2.58 8.78
C SER A 101 12.03 2.81 7.93
N THR A 102 11.23 1.75 7.73
CA THR A 102 9.91 1.83 7.10
C THR A 102 8.84 1.23 8.00
N ARG A 103 8.08 2.11 8.67
CA ARG A 103 6.90 1.75 9.48
C ARG A 103 5.60 1.89 8.71
N ALA A 104 5.56 2.76 7.70
CA ALA A 104 4.45 2.90 6.78
C ALA A 104 4.86 2.58 5.34
N ILE A 105 4.07 1.75 4.69
CA ILE A 105 4.24 1.32 3.30
C ILE A 105 3.24 2.07 2.43
N GLY A 106 3.72 2.73 1.38
CA GLY A 106 2.87 3.30 0.33
C GLY A 106 2.49 2.25 -0.72
N LEU A 107 1.20 1.90 -0.78
CA LEU A 107 0.62 1.04 -1.80
C LEU A 107 0.23 1.90 -3.02
N VAL A 108 0.83 1.59 -4.16
CA VAL A 108 0.66 2.30 -5.42
C VAL A 108 0.35 1.32 -6.55
N ARG A 109 -0.03 1.82 -7.74
CA ARG A 109 -0.23 0.96 -8.92
C ARG A 109 1.00 0.09 -9.16
N GLY A 110 0.79 -1.23 -9.27
CA GLY A 110 1.83 -2.18 -9.62
C GLY A 110 2.73 -2.66 -8.47
N GLY A 111 2.56 -2.15 -7.24
CA GLY A 111 3.35 -2.62 -6.11
C GLY A 111 3.33 -1.71 -4.89
N TRP A 112 4.46 -1.63 -4.21
CA TRP A 112 4.62 -0.83 -2.99
C TRP A 112 5.97 -0.11 -2.97
N LEU A 113 6.09 0.93 -2.16
CA LEU A 113 7.35 1.61 -1.85
C LEU A 113 7.31 2.06 -0.38
N PRO A 114 8.45 2.30 0.30
CA PRO A 114 8.45 3.07 1.55
C PRO A 114 7.68 4.38 1.39
N SER A 115 6.94 4.79 2.41
CA SER A 115 5.94 5.89 2.35
C SER A 115 6.39 7.12 1.56
N TRP A 116 7.55 7.69 1.86
CA TRP A 116 8.04 8.86 1.13
C TRP A 116 8.61 8.54 -0.26
N LEU A 117 9.26 7.39 -0.46
CA LEU A 117 9.70 7.00 -1.81
C LEU A 117 8.52 6.76 -2.76
N ALA A 118 7.35 6.41 -2.20
CA ALA A 118 6.10 6.34 -2.94
C ALA A 118 5.54 7.73 -3.28
N HIS A 119 5.85 8.74 -2.46
CA HIS A 119 5.32 10.09 -2.56
C HIS A 119 5.84 10.78 -3.83
N ARG A 120 4.95 11.50 -4.50
CA ARG A 120 5.23 12.26 -5.71
C ARG A 120 4.51 13.60 -5.61
N ASP A 121 4.99 14.56 -6.37
CA ASP A 121 4.31 15.86 -6.50
C ASP A 121 2.84 15.68 -6.83
N ASN A 122 2.02 16.41 -6.07
CA ASN A 122 0.57 16.40 -6.16
C ASN A 122 -0.10 15.05 -5.85
N MET A 123 0.61 14.08 -5.26
CA MET A 123 0.03 12.80 -4.87
C MET A 123 -0.92 12.94 -3.68
N VAL A 124 -2.09 12.32 -3.78
CA VAL A 124 -3.03 12.18 -2.66
C VAL A 124 -2.68 10.92 -1.86
N VAL A 125 -2.51 11.11 -0.55
CA VAL A 125 -2.16 10.07 0.41
C VAL A 125 -3.41 9.66 1.20
N LEU A 126 -3.91 8.45 0.97
CA LEU A 126 -4.95 7.84 1.79
C LEU A 126 -4.29 7.23 3.03
N LEU A 127 -4.77 7.56 4.23
CA LEU A 127 -4.22 7.05 5.48
C LEU A 127 -5.23 6.15 6.19
N ASP A 128 -4.82 4.92 6.51
CA ASP A 128 -5.55 4.06 7.45
C ASP A 128 -5.38 4.55 8.90
N ARG A 129 -6.13 3.94 9.84
CA ARG A 129 -6.09 4.35 11.25
C ARG A 129 -4.72 4.15 11.90
N CYS A 130 -4.06 3.05 11.55
CA CYS A 130 -2.72 2.72 12.06
C CYS A 130 -1.71 3.79 11.65
N THR A 131 -1.75 4.25 10.40
CA THR A 131 -0.82 5.24 9.86
C THR A 131 -1.09 6.63 10.43
N VAL A 132 -2.35 7.03 10.61
CA VAL A 132 -2.66 8.28 11.34
C VAL A 132 -2.15 8.22 12.78
N SER A 133 -2.26 7.07 13.45
CA SER A 133 -1.75 6.90 14.81
C SER A 133 -0.22 7.00 14.87
N GLU A 134 0.49 6.45 13.88
CA GLU A 134 1.94 6.61 13.74
C GLU A 134 2.33 8.07 13.47
N LEU A 135 1.62 8.78 12.58
CA LEU A 135 1.89 10.21 12.35
C LEU A 135 1.71 11.06 13.62
N VAL A 136 0.65 10.82 14.38
CA VAL A 136 0.37 11.56 15.63
C VAL A 136 1.37 11.25 16.74
N SER A 137 1.91 10.02 16.79
CA SER A 137 2.96 9.68 17.75
C SER A 137 4.31 10.29 17.35
N ARG A 138 4.55 10.38 16.05
CA ARG A 138 5.82 10.82 15.45
C ARG A 138 5.98 12.33 15.39
N PHE A 139 4.90 13.07 15.17
CA PHE A 139 4.94 14.52 15.01
C PHE A 139 4.08 15.26 16.04
N ARG A 140 4.55 16.43 16.47
CA ARG A 140 3.79 17.37 17.30
C ARG A 140 3.98 18.78 16.76
N GLY A 141 2.90 19.37 16.22
CA GLY A 141 2.96 20.72 15.67
C GLY A 141 3.83 20.85 14.42
N GLY A 142 4.00 19.76 13.67
CA GLY A 142 4.86 19.71 12.49
C GLY A 142 6.30 19.28 12.78
N GLU A 143 6.70 19.21 14.05
CA GLU A 143 8.06 18.81 14.44
C GLU A 143 8.10 17.35 14.86
N LYS A 144 9.18 16.67 14.50
CA LYS A 144 9.46 15.29 14.94
C LYS A 144 9.61 15.24 16.47
N THR A 145 9.07 14.21 17.11
CA THR A 145 9.08 14.09 18.58
C THR A 145 10.33 13.41 19.15
N LYS A 146 11.10 12.68 18.33
CA LYS A 146 12.32 11.96 18.70
C LYS A 146 13.36 12.04 17.60
N ASP A 147 14.50 12.67 17.86
CA ASP A 147 15.49 12.92 16.81
C ASP A 147 16.15 11.63 16.29
N ASP A 148 16.43 10.68 17.18
CA ASP A 148 17.17 9.44 16.92
C ASP A 148 16.39 8.35 16.17
N ASP A 149 15.06 8.46 16.11
CA ASP A 149 14.19 7.48 15.46
C ASP A 149 13.99 7.85 13.99
N HIS A 150 14.83 7.40 13.05
CA HIS A 150 14.71 7.73 11.63
C HIS A 150 13.73 6.81 10.87
N ASP A 151 12.73 7.37 10.18
CA ASP A 151 11.76 6.64 9.35
C ASP A 151 11.39 7.44 8.09
N PHE A 152 11.03 6.77 6.99
CA PHE A 152 10.61 7.45 5.77
C PHE A 152 9.41 8.40 5.95
N LEU A 153 8.60 8.26 7.00
CA LEU A 153 7.57 9.26 7.32
C LEU A 153 8.14 10.63 7.72
N ASP A 154 9.40 10.70 8.17
CA ASP A 154 10.07 11.97 8.56
C ASP A 154 10.04 13.00 7.45
N PHE A 155 10.10 12.56 6.21
CA PHE A 155 10.10 13.45 5.06
C PHE A 155 8.73 14.09 4.76
N PHE A 156 7.71 13.86 5.59
CA PHE A 156 6.48 14.66 5.56
C PHE A 156 6.59 15.94 6.40
N GLN A 157 7.63 16.06 7.25
CA GLN A 157 7.90 17.26 8.02
C GLN A 157 8.18 18.45 7.10
N GLY A 158 7.51 19.58 7.36
CA GLY A 158 7.68 20.80 6.55
C GLY A 158 7.00 20.78 5.17
N GLU A 159 6.45 19.64 4.75
CA GLU A 159 5.90 19.46 3.41
C GLU A 159 4.38 19.71 3.33
N ARG A 160 3.92 20.17 2.17
CA ARG A 160 2.49 20.32 1.85
C ARG A 160 1.92 19.02 1.28
N VAL A 161 1.84 18.00 2.11
CA VAL A 161 1.34 16.67 1.70
C VAL A 161 -0.19 16.71 1.54
N ARG A 162 -0.71 16.31 0.39
CA ARG A 162 -2.17 16.16 0.17
C ARG A 162 -2.65 14.85 0.83
N ILE A 163 -3.46 14.95 1.87
CA ILE A 163 -3.91 13.81 2.67
C ILE A 163 -5.43 13.67 2.58
N ASN A 164 -5.90 12.44 2.33
CA ASN A 164 -7.31 12.10 2.36
C ASN A 164 -7.64 11.22 3.57
N PRO A 165 -8.48 11.68 4.51
CA PRO A 165 -8.79 10.95 5.73
C PRO A 165 -9.89 9.87 5.57
N LEU A 166 -10.37 9.59 4.35
CA LEU A 166 -11.52 8.71 4.14
C LEU A 166 -11.36 7.32 4.77
N LEU A 167 -10.18 6.71 4.68
CA LEU A 167 -9.97 5.34 5.15
C LEU A 167 -10.05 5.27 6.68
N TYR A 168 -9.46 6.25 7.36
CA TYR A 168 -9.62 6.43 8.81
C TYR A 168 -11.10 6.50 9.20
N ALA A 169 -11.87 7.33 8.49
CA ALA A 169 -13.29 7.55 8.78
C ALA A 169 -14.14 6.29 8.57
N LEU A 170 -13.88 5.55 7.49
CA LEU A 170 -14.58 4.31 7.17
C LEU A 170 -14.23 3.15 8.11
N GLU A 171 -12.96 3.02 8.50
CA GLU A 171 -12.51 1.99 9.43
C GLU A 171 -13.20 2.14 10.78
N GLY A 172 -13.24 3.38 11.30
CA GLY A 172 -13.85 3.72 12.57
C GLY A 172 -13.11 3.11 13.77
N ASN A 173 -13.71 3.19 14.97
CA ASN A 173 -13.11 2.66 16.20
C ASN A 173 -13.94 1.59 16.92
N ARG A 174 -15.13 1.25 16.39
CA ARG A 174 -16.11 0.37 17.04
C ARG A 174 -16.07 -1.08 16.57
N ARG A 175 -15.22 -1.41 15.59
CA ARG A 175 -15.11 -2.76 14.99
C ARG A 175 -16.46 -3.31 14.49
N GLU A 176 -17.29 -2.41 13.97
CA GLU A 176 -18.59 -2.68 13.38
C GLU A 176 -18.85 -1.68 12.25
N SER A 177 -19.83 -1.98 11.38
CA SER A 177 -20.20 -1.08 10.30
C SER A 177 -20.63 0.28 10.85
N PRO A 178 -19.96 1.38 10.49
CA PRO A 178 -20.24 2.68 11.09
C PRO A 178 -21.59 3.22 10.62
N SER A 179 -22.27 4.02 11.45
CA SER A 179 -23.39 4.84 10.98
C SER A 179 -22.85 6.08 10.25
N PRO A 180 -23.64 6.73 9.38
CA PRO A 180 -23.23 7.98 8.72
C PRO A 180 -22.77 9.07 9.71
N GLU A 181 -23.47 9.24 10.83
CA GLU A 181 -23.13 10.20 11.88
C GLU A 181 -21.78 9.85 12.51
N PHE A 182 -21.55 8.56 12.75
CA PHE A 182 -20.27 8.11 13.30
C PHE A 182 -19.11 8.29 12.29
N VAL A 183 -19.35 8.15 10.99
CA VAL A 183 -18.34 8.47 9.96
C VAL A 183 -17.98 9.95 9.98
N GLU A 184 -18.97 10.85 10.14
CA GLU A 184 -18.73 12.29 10.29
C GLU A 184 -17.83 12.59 11.50
N GLU A 185 -18.15 12.01 12.67
CA GLU A 185 -17.31 12.13 13.87
C GLU A 185 -15.87 11.63 13.62
N GLN A 186 -15.70 10.48 12.97
CA GLN A 186 -14.37 9.94 12.70
C GLN A 186 -13.60 10.74 11.63
N TRP A 187 -14.29 11.33 10.67
CA TRP A 187 -13.71 12.23 9.68
C TRP A 187 -13.15 13.50 10.34
N GLU A 188 -13.94 14.16 11.18
CA GLU A 188 -13.50 15.36 11.92
C GLU A 188 -12.32 15.04 12.83
N GLU A 189 -12.38 13.89 13.53
CA GLU A 189 -11.30 13.42 14.39
C GLU A 189 -10.00 13.15 13.60
N ALA A 190 -10.09 12.55 12.42
CA ALA A 190 -8.96 12.32 11.54
C ALA A 190 -8.33 13.64 11.08
N CYS A 191 -9.16 14.57 10.58
CA CYS A 191 -8.74 15.89 10.14
C CYS A 191 -7.98 16.63 11.25
N ARG A 192 -8.55 16.64 12.47
CA ARG A 192 -7.95 17.27 13.65
C ARG A 192 -6.60 16.67 14.00
N LYS A 193 -6.51 15.33 14.03
CA LYS A 193 -5.27 14.60 14.32
C LYS A 193 -4.18 14.88 13.30
N ILE A 194 -4.51 14.79 12.01
CA ILE A 194 -3.58 15.03 10.91
C ILE A 194 -3.07 16.48 10.97
N LYS A 195 -3.96 17.47 11.16
CA LYS A 195 -3.55 18.88 11.24
C LYS A 195 -2.71 19.21 12.48
N ALA A 196 -2.94 18.52 13.60
CA ALA A 196 -2.12 18.68 14.79
C ALA A 196 -0.70 18.08 14.61
N ALA A 197 -0.60 16.97 13.88
CA ALA A 197 0.67 16.32 13.56
C ALA A 197 1.44 17.06 12.47
N LEU A 198 0.77 17.41 11.36
CA LEU A 198 1.31 18.03 10.15
C LEU A 198 0.48 19.28 9.77
N PRO A 199 0.79 20.47 10.34
CA PRO A 199 0.00 21.68 10.10
C PRO A 199 -0.08 22.12 8.64
N LEU A 200 0.98 21.85 7.87
CA LEU A 200 1.09 22.21 6.44
C LEU A 200 0.39 21.21 5.50
N ALA A 201 -0.06 20.06 5.99
CA ALA A 201 -0.74 19.06 5.16
C ALA A 201 -2.04 19.63 4.58
N GLU A 202 -2.33 19.33 3.31
CA GLU A 202 -3.54 19.75 2.62
C GLU A 202 -4.58 18.63 2.70
N LEU A 203 -5.67 18.85 3.43
CA LEU A 203 -6.73 17.85 3.51
C LEU A 203 -7.54 17.86 2.22
N THR A 204 -7.64 16.71 1.56
CA THR A 204 -8.39 16.54 0.32
C THR A 204 -9.39 15.41 0.45
N PRO A 205 -10.66 15.61 0.08
CA PRO A 205 -11.31 16.89 -0.18
C PRO A 205 -11.32 17.83 1.05
N ASP A 206 -11.30 19.14 0.78
CA ASP A 206 -11.24 20.23 1.77
C ASP A 206 -12.60 20.60 2.37
N SER A 207 -13.68 19.97 1.90
CA SER A 207 -15.06 20.39 2.15
C SER A 207 -15.99 19.23 2.52
N LYS A 208 -17.16 19.58 3.07
CA LYS A 208 -18.24 18.64 3.42
C LYS A 208 -18.71 17.76 2.26
N GLY A 209 -18.49 18.18 1.00
CA GLY A 209 -18.79 17.37 -0.18
C GLY A 209 -18.02 16.06 -0.22
N GLY A 210 -16.81 16.04 0.34
CA GLY A 210 -16.02 14.84 0.52
C GLY A 210 -16.63 13.82 1.44
N LEU A 211 -17.10 14.28 2.59
CA LEU A 211 -17.79 13.45 3.58
C LEU A 211 -19.05 12.80 2.98
N GLN A 212 -19.80 13.52 2.15
CA GLN A 212 -20.97 12.95 1.44
C GLN A 212 -20.57 11.80 0.50
N GLY A 213 -19.45 11.93 -0.22
CA GLY A 213 -18.91 10.84 -1.03
C GLY A 213 -18.51 9.61 -0.20
N VAL A 214 -17.95 9.83 1.00
CA VAL A 214 -17.60 8.74 1.93
C VAL A 214 -18.85 8.05 2.48
N ILE A 215 -19.88 8.82 2.84
CA ILE A 215 -21.16 8.28 3.31
C ILE A 215 -21.84 7.48 2.19
N GLY A 216 -21.89 8.01 0.96
CA GLY A 216 -22.43 7.28 -0.19
C GLY A 216 -21.71 5.94 -0.43
N LEU A 217 -20.38 5.94 -0.38
CA LEU A 217 -19.58 4.72 -0.50
C LEU A 217 -19.89 3.70 0.63
N LEU A 218 -20.08 4.16 1.86
CA LEU A 218 -20.49 3.30 2.97
C LEU A 218 -21.85 2.66 2.71
N GLU A 219 -22.82 3.44 2.23
CA GLU A 219 -24.16 2.97 1.92
C GLU A 219 -24.17 1.97 0.77
N ASP A 220 -23.48 2.29 -0.33
CA ASP A 220 -23.36 1.45 -1.53
C ASP A 220 -22.68 0.10 -1.22
N THR A 221 -21.78 0.08 -0.23
CA THR A 221 -21.04 -1.14 0.15
C THR A 221 -21.68 -1.92 1.29
N ARG A 222 -22.72 -1.40 1.96
CA ARG A 222 -23.30 -2.01 3.18
C ARG A 222 -23.80 -3.44 2.96
N ASP A 223 -24.63 -3.65 1.94
CA ASP A 223 -25.17 -4.98 1.65
C ASP A 223 -24.08 -5.96 1.21
N SER A 224 -23.09 -5.46 0.48
CA SER A 224 -21.92 -6.24 0.08
C SER A 224 -21.12 -6.68 1.30
N MET A 225 -20.89 -5.79 2.26
CA MET A 225 -20.19 -6.10 3.51
C MET A 225 -20.92 -7.17 4.32
N VAL A 226 -22.24 -7.09 4.46
CA VAL A 226 -23.05 -8.12 5.16
C VAL A 226 -22.90 -9.50 4.50
N ARG A 227 -22.93 -9.56 3.17
CA ARG A 227 -22.71 -10.82 2.44
C ARG A 227 -21.31 -11.37 2.66
N LYS A 228 -20.28 -10.51 2.61
CA LYS A 228 -18.88 -10.89 2.85
C LYS A 228 -18.64 -11.33 4.30
N GLU A 229 -19.30 -10.71 5.28
CA GLU A 229 -19.22 -11.09 6.69
C GLU A 229 -19.78 -12.49 6.90
N ARG A 230 -20.99 -12.76 6.39
CA ARG A 230 -21.60 -14.09 6.43
C ARG A 230 -20.71 -15.14 5.77
N PHE A 231 -20.09 -14.80 4.64
CA PHE A 231 -19.13 -15.67 3.98
C PHE A 231 -17.94 -16.00 4.90
N LEU A 232 -17.30 -14.99 5.49
CA LEU A 232 -16.15 -15.18 6.39
C LEU A 232 -16.50 -16.02 7.61
N LEU A 233 -17.63 -15.74 8.27
CA LEU A 233 -18.10 -16.51 9.42
C LEU A 233 -18.27 -18.01 9.10
N ARG A 234 -18.70 -18.34 7.87
CA ARG A 234 -18.89 -19.72 7.42
C ARG A 234 -17.57 -20.41 7.06
N VAL A 235 -16.62 -19.70 6.43
CA VAL A 235 -15.36 -20.32 5.99
C VAL A 235 -14.26 -20.32 7.07
N ALA A 236 -14.29 -19.37 8.01
CA ALA A 236 -13.23 -19.21 9.02
C ALA A 236 -12.90 -20.49 9.81
N PRO A 237 -13.88 -21.30 10.28
CA PRO A 237 -13.59 -22.55 10.98
C PRO A 237 -12.73 -23.52 10.15
N CYS A 238 -12.98 -23.58 8.83
CA CYS A 238 -12.24 -24.44 7.92
C CYS A 238 -10.83 -23.91 7.57
N LEU A 239 -10.60 -22.60 7.76
CA LEU A 239 -9.34 -21.92 7.48
C LEU A 239 -8.41 -21.82 8.69
N GLN A 240 -8.89 -22.10 9.91
CA GLN A 240 -8.12 -21.98 11.15
C GLN A 240 -6.85 -22.84 11.12
N ALA A 241 -6.98 -24.15 10.87
CA ALA A 241 -5.85 -25.06 10.84
C ALA A 241 -5.08 -24.96 9.50
N PRO A 242 -3.78 -25.30 9.46
CA PRO A 242 -3.08 -25.51 8.19
C PRO A 242 -3.80 -26.57 7.34
N VAL A 243 -3.93 -26.30 6.04
CA VAL A 243 -4.65 -27.16 5.11
C VAL A 243 -3.69 -28.13 4.45
N SER A 244 -3.91 -29.43 4.64
CA SER A 244 -3.09 -30.47 4.03
C SER A 244 -3.28 -30.52 2.50
N ALA A 245 -2.26 -30.98 1.77
CA ALA A 245 -2.30 -31.09 0.32
C ALA A 245 -3.52 -31.89 -0.18
N ARG A 246 -3.87 -32.99 0.51
CA ARG A 246 -5.02 -33.84 0.18
C ARG A 246 -6.37 -33.12 0.32
N ARG A 247 -6.50 -32.17 1.25
CA ARG A 247 -7.76 -31.44 1.52
C ARG A 247 -7.91 -30.17 0.68
N ARG A 248 -6.82 -29.67 0.10
CA ARG A 248 -6.78 -28.35 -0.56
C ARG A 248 -7.82 -28.19 -1.66
N GLN A 249 -7.90 -29.15 -2.58
CA GLN A 249 -8.85 -29.06 -3.70
C GLN A 249 -10.30 -29.05 -3.23
N ASN A 250 -10.64 -29.91 -2.26
CA ASN A 250 -11.99 -29.96 -1.70
C ASN A 250 -12.35 -28.65 -1.00
N LEU A 251 -11.43 -28.12 -0.18
CA LEU A 251 -11.67 -26.88 0.56
C LEU A 251 -11.69 -25.65 -0.36
N TRP A 252 -10.90 -25.65 -1.44
CA TRP A 252 -10.97 -24.62 -2.48
C TRP A 252 -12.38 -24.56 -3.10
N SER A 253 -12.92 -25.72 -3.50
CA SER A 253 -14.27 -25.82 -4.06
C SER A 253 -15.34 -25.45 -3.04
N GLU A 254 -15.16 -25.81 -1.77
CA GLU A 254 -16.05 -25.44 -0.67
C GLU A 254 -16.10 -23.92 -0.48
N VAL A 255 -14.93 -23.24 -0.46
CA VAL A 255 -14.85 -21.77 -0.38
C VAL A 255 -15.61 -21.11 -1.52
N LEU A 256 -15.42 -21.58 -2.77
CA LEU A 256 -16.16 -21.03 -3.92
C LEU A 256 -17.68 -21.29 -3.83
N THR A 257 -18.08 -22.45 -3.30
CA THR A 257 -19.48 -22.80 -3.08
C THR A 257 -20.12 -21.89 -2.04
N VAL A 258 -19.47 -21.71 -0.89
CA VAL A 258 -19.94 -20.82 0.19
C VAL A 258 -19.99 -19.37 -0.29
N ALA A 259 -19.02 -18.92 -1.09
CA ALA A 259 -19.04 -17.58 -1.70
C ALA A 259 -20.30 -17.39 -2.56
N LYS A 260 -20.61 -18.34 -3.44
CA LYS A 260 -21.80 -18.32 -4.28
C LYS A 260 -23.09 -18.29 -3.44
N GLU A 261 -23.20 -19.15 -2.44
CA GLU A 261 -24.37 -19.21 -1.55
C GLU A 261 -24.57 -17.93 -0.74
N CYS A 262 -23.49 -17.23 -0.37
CA CYS A 262 -23.56 -15.95 0.33
C CYS A 262 -23.76 -14.76 -0.62
N GLY A 263 -23.79 -14.97 -1.95
CA GLY A 263 -23.90 -13.91 -2.94
C GLY A 263 -22.64 -13.02 -3.01
N VAL A 264 -21.47 -13.58 -2.71
CA VAL A 264 -20.17 -12.89 -2.80
C VAL A 264 -19.54 -13.19 -4.17
N PRO A 265 -19.16 -12.17 -4.96
CA PRO A 265 -18.53 -12.39 -6.25
C PRO A 265 -17.26 -13.23 -6.15
N LYS A 266 -17.11 -14.20 -7.06
CA LYS A 266 -15.95 -15.11 -7.14
C LYS A 266 -14.62 -14.36 -7.11
N LYS A 267 -14.53 -13.24 -7.83
CA LYS A 267 -13.31 -12.42 -7.97
C LYS A 267 -13.15 -11.33 -6.90
N SER A 268 -13.97 -11.32 -5.86
CA SER A 268 -13.82 -10.38 -4.75
C SER A 268 -12.53 -10.64 -3.95
N LEU A 269 -11.99 -9.60 -3.33
CA LEU A 269 -10.73 -9.71 -2.56
C LEU A 269 -10.86 -10.66 -1.37
N VAL A 270 -12.03 -10.73 -0.74
CA VAL A 270 -12.28 -11.65 0.39
C VAL A 270 -12.25 -13.12 -0.03
N VAL A 271 -12.75 -13.44 -1.23
CA VAL A 271 -12.66 -14.80 -1.77
C VAL A 271 -11.21 -15.13 -2.12
N LEU A 272 -10.49 -14.22 -2.78
CA LEU A 272 -9.06 -14.41 -3.05
C LEU A 272 -8.25 -14.63 -1.76
N ALA A 273 -8.54 -13.86 -0.70
CA ALA A 273 -7.89 -14.00 0.58
C ALA A 273 -8.18 -15.37 1.23
N ALA A 274 -9.42 -15.84 1.18
CA ALA A 274 -9.81 -17.16 1.67
C ALA A 274 -9.09 -18.29 0.90
N LEU A 275 -9.05 -18.20 -0.43
CA LEU A 275 -8.35 -19.17 -1.28
C LEU A 275 -6.83 -19.17 -1.05
N SER A 276 -6.23 -17.99 -0.84
CA SER A 276 -4.82 -17.86 -0.44
C SER A 276 -4.54 -18.53 0.92
N ALA A 277 -5.47 -18.41 1.88
CA ALA A 277 -5.37 -19.13 3.16
C ALA A 277 -5.45 -20.66 2.97
N VAL A 278 -6.29 -21.15 2.06
CA VAL A 278 -6.39 -22.60 1.71
C VAL A 278 -5.10 -23.14 1.11
N CYS A 279 -4.43 -22.36 0.27
CA CYS A 279 -3.20 -22.74 -0.42
C CYS A 279 -1.98 -22.89 0.50
N SER A 280 -2.04 -22.31 1.70
CA SER A 280 -0.86 -22.11 2.54
C SER A 280 -0.59 -23.28 3.48
N ALA A 281 0.37 -24.12 3.10
CA ALA A 281 0.68 -25.39 3.78
C ALA A 281 1.05 -25.24 5.27
N ASN A 282 1.75 -24.16 5.64
CA ASN A 282 2.21 -23.92 7.02
C ASN A 282 1.33 -22.91 7.78
N GLY A 283 0.19 -22.50 7.21
CA GLY A 283 -0.67 -21.48 7.80
C GLY A 283 -0.08 -20.05 7.81
N ALA A 284 1.12 -19.86 7.25
CA ALA A 284 1.82 -18.59 7.19
C ALA A 284 1.64 -17.88 5.84
N SER A 285 0.41 -17.48 5.50
CA SER A 285 0.19 -16.52 4.41
C SER A 285 -0.21 -15.14 4.91
N PRO A 286 0.17 -14.08 4.17
CA PRO A 286 -0.33 -12.73 4.42
C PRO A 286 -1.85 -12.69 4.48
N ALA A 287 -2.54 -13.36 3.55
CA ALA A 287 -4.00 -13.43 3.53
C ALA A 287 -4.58 -14.07 4.81
N LYS A 288 -4.01 -15.17 5.30
CA LYS A 288 -4.47 -15.78 6.55
C LYS A 288 -4.21 -14.89 7.77
N ARG A 289 -3.13 -14.11 7.76
CA ARG A 289 -2.82 -13.11 8.80
C ARG A 289 -3.71 -11.86 8.73
N LEU A 290 -4.26 -11.54 7.57
CA LEU A 290 -5.31 -10.52 7.42
C LEU A 290 -6.64 -11.06 7.95
N LEU A 291 -7.05 -12.24 7.49
CA LEU A 291 -8.33 -12.83 7.89
C LEU A 291 -8.37 -13.24 9.37
N LYS A 292 -7.24 -13.66 9.94
CA LYS A 292 -7.09 -14.12 11.35
C LYS A 292 -8.14 -15.16 11.78
N PRO A 293 -8.40 -16.23 10.98
CA PRO A 293 -9.42 -17.21 11.31
C PRO A 293 -9.09 -17.92 12.63
N SER A 294 -10.09 -18.08 13.48
CA SER A 294 -9.98 -18.70 14.80
C SER A 294 -11.18 -19.61 15.10
N ALA A 295 -11.09 -20.45 16.12
CA ALA A 295 -12.21 -21.29 16.54
C ALA A 295 -13.41 -20.48 17.06
N SER A 296 -13.13 -19.29 17.61
CA SER A 296 -14.12 -18.35 18.13
C SER A 296 -14.24 -17.13 17.22
N TYR A 297 -14.14 -17.31 15.90
CA TYR A 297 -14.18 -16.21 14.94
C TYR A 297 -15.53 -15.50 14.99
N THR A 298 -15.51 -14.20 15.29
CA THR A 298 -16.70 -13.39 15.53
C THR A 298 -17.03 -12.47 14.36
N ALA A 299 -18.22 -11.85 14.40
CA ALA A 299 -18.57 -10.79 13.46
C ALA A 299 -17.61 -9.59 13.54
N GLN A 300 -17.06 -9.29 14.72
CA GLN A 300 -16.06 -8.23 14.89
C GLN A 300 -14.73 -8.60 14.20
N ASP A 301 -14.31 -9.87 14.27
CA ASP A 301 -13.11 -10.34 13.57
C ASP A 301 -13.30 -10.27 12.05
N ALA A 302 -14.47 -10.70 11.57
CA ALA A 302 -14.85 -10.59 10.17
C ALA A 302 -14.88 -9.13 9.71
N TYR A 303 -15.47 -8.22 10.50
CA TYR A 303 -15.51 -6.80 10.18
C TYR A 303 -14.11 -6.20 10.05
N ASN A 304 -13.19 -6.49 10.98
CA ASN A 304 -11.81 -5.98 10.90
C ASN A 304 -11.11 -6.45 9.61
N ALA A 305 -11.20 -7.74 9.30
CA ALA A 305 -10.63 -8.28 8.06
C ALA A 305 -11.26 -7.64 6.80
N LEU A 306 -12.57 -7.36 6.82
CA LEU A 306 -13.25 -6.69 5.72
C LEU A 306 -12.94 -5.20 5.63
N ALA A 307 -12.67 -4.53 6.75
CA ALA A 307 -12.24 -3.13 6.76
C ALA A 307 -10.87 -2.98 6.06
N ASP A 308 -9.92 -3.88 6.37
CA ASP A 308 -8.62 -3.95 5.71
C ASP A 308 -8.79 -4.20 4.20
N LEU A 309 -9.59 -5.19 3.80
CA LEU A 309 -9.83 -5.48 2.39
C LEU A 309 -10.58 -4.35 1.67
N ARG A 310 -11.53 -3.69 2.33
CA ARG A 310 -12.27 -2.55 1.79
C ARG A 310 -11.32 -1.38 1.48
N SER A 311 -10.28 -1.18 2.28
CA SER A 311 -9.28 -0.14 1.99
C SER A 311 -8.61 -0.35 0.61
N LEU A 312 -8.32 -1.60 0.24
CA LEU A 312 -7.80 -1.95 -1.08
C LEU A 312 -8.86 -1.81 -2.16
N GLU A 313 -10.10 -2.22 -1.91
CA GLU A 313 -11.21 -2.04 -2.86
C GLU A 313 -11.43 -0.56 -3.18
N VAL A 314 -11.35 0.32 -2.17
CA VAL A 314 -11.44 1.77 -2.37
C VAL A 314 -10.25 2.30 -3.18
N LEU A 315 -9.01 1.87 -2.86
CA LEU A 315 -7.85 2.25 -3.65
C LEU A 315 -7.99 1.84 -5.13
N MET A 316 -8.47 0.63 -5.40
CA MET A 316 -8.71 0.13 -6.75
C MET A 316 -9.80 0.91 -7.48
N ASN A 317 -10.88 1.28 -6.78
CA ASN A 317 -11.94 2.11 -7.35
C ASN A 317 -11.43 3.52 -7.68
N LEU A 318 -10.63 4.12 -6.80
CA LEU A 318 -10.06 5.44 -7.06
C LEU A 318 -9.08 5.39 -8.24
N PHE A 319 -8.31 4.32 -8.41
CA PHE A 319 -7.49 4.14 -9.61
C PHE A 319 -8.31 4.05 -10.90
N ALA A 320 -9.52 3.49 -10.85
CA ALA A 320 -10.42 3.38 -11.99
C ALA A 320 -11.13 4.70 -12.32
N VAL A 321 -11.64 5.39 -11.29
CA VAL A 321 -12.41 6.64 -11.42
C VAL A 321 -11.50 7.83 -11.74
N PHE A 322 -10.30 7.88 -11.14
CA PHE A 322 -9.33 8.95 -11.31
C PHE A 322 -8.04 8.41 -11.93
N PRO A 323 -8.05 8.01 -13.22
CA PRO A 323 -6.92 7.33 -13.83
C PRO A 323 -5.65 8.17 -13.88
N ASN A 324 -5.79 9.50 -13.89
CA ASN A 324 -4.71 10.48 -13.96
C ASN A 324 -4.26 11.02 -12.59
N GLU A 325 -4.99 10.73 -11.52
CA GLU A 325 -4.58 11.13 -10.17
C GLU A 325 -3.46 10.23 -9.66
N ARG A 326 -2.48 10.85 -9.02
CA ARG A 326 -1.43 10.13 -8.30
C ARG A 326 -1.96 9.82 -6.91
N LEU A 327 -2.17 8.54 -6.62
CA LEU A 327 -2.76 8.08 -5.36
C LEU A 327 -1.84 7.05 -4.70
N MET A 328 -1.73 7.12 -3.38
CA MET A 328 -1.20 6.02 -2.57
C MET A 328 -2.06 5.76 -1.35
N LEU A 329 -2.11 4.51 -0.91
CA LEU A 329 -2.60 4.14 0.42
C LEU A 329 -1.39 3.86 1.31
N CYS A 330 -1.21 4.62 2.39
CA CYS A 330 -0.20 4.30 3.38
C CYS A 330 -0.77 3.41 4.48
N THR A 331 -0.10 2.30 4.75
CA THR A 331 -0.48 1.34 5.79
C THR A 331 0.73 0.87 6.59
N GLY A 332 0.53 0.66 7.89
CA GLY A 332 1.47 -0.05 8.75
C GLY A 332 1.30 -1.58 8.74
N ASP A 333 0.29 -2.11 8.05
CA ASP A 333 0.07 -3.56 7.97
C ASP A 333 0.85 -4.18 6.80
N LYS A 334 1.97 -4.84 7.14
CA LYS A 334 2.79 -5.59 6.18
C LYS A 334 1.98 -6.66 5.43
N ASN A 335 1.03 -7.33 6.07
CA ASN A 335 0.25 -8.39 5.43
C ASN A 335 -0.72 -7.81 4.40
N LEU A 336 -1.26 -6.61 4.65
CA LEU A 336 -2.09 -5.88 3.69
C LEU A 336 -1.26 -5.49 2.47
N ALA A 337 -0.05 -4.96 2.69
CA ALA A 337 0.90 -4.62 1.65
C ALA A 337 1.35 -5.84 0.83
N LEU A 338 1.64 -6.97 1.49
CA LEU A 338 1.95 -8.23 0.81
C LEU A 338 0.77 -8.75 0.01
N PHE A 339 -0.46 -8.64 0.51
CA PHE A 339 -1.65 -9.04 -0.23
C PHE A 339 -1.84 -8.19 -1.49
N TRP A 340 -1.70 -6.86 -1.36
CA TRP A 340 -1.72 -5.92 -2.49
C TRP A 340 -0.66 -6.25 -3.55
N ALA A 341 0.61 -6.36 -3.14
CA ALA A 341 1.71 -6.67 -4.05
C ALA A 341 1.59 -8.08 -4.66
N GLY A 342 0.96 -9.01 -3.93
CA GLY A 342 0.79 -10.40 -4.33
C GLY A 342 -0.31 -10.58 -5.37
N MET A 343 -1.44 -9.86 -5.26
CA MET A 343 -2.58 -10.04 -6.17
C MET A 343 -2.36 -9.41 -7.54
N ARG A 344 -1.41 -8.46 -7.63
CA ARG A 344 -1.03 -7.73 -8.86
C ARG A 344 -2.25 -7.23 -9.64
N ALA A 345 -3.14 -6.53 -8.94
CA ALA A 345 -4.29 -5.90 -9.56
C ALA A 345 -3.84 -4.85 -10.59
N SER A 346 -4.46 -4.85 -11.76
CA SER A 346 -4.14 -3.95 -12.87
C SER A 346 -5.37 -3.72 -13.76
N ASN A 347 -5.23 -2.90 -14.81
CA ASN A 347 -6.31 -2.57 -15.76
C ASN A 347 -7.58 -2.08 -15.07
N PHE A 348 -7.44 -1.14 -14.14
CA PHE A 348 -8.56 -0.52 -13.43
C PHE A 348 -9.36 0.32 -14.42
N VAL A 349 -10.62 -0.03 -14.67
CA VAL A 349 -11.50 0.65 -15.61
C VAL A 349 -12.86 0.85 -14.97
N TRP A 350 -13.34 2.10 -14.97
CA TRP A 350 -14.72 2.44 -14.64
C TRP A 350 -15.57 2.35 -15.91
N SER A 351 -16.59 1.49 -15.91
CA SER A 351 -17.54 1.37 -17.03
C SER A 351 -18.91 0.93 -16.52
N ASN A 352 -19.99 1.45 -17.12
CA ASN A 352 -21.39 1.10 -16.77
C ASN A 352 -21.64 1.03 -15.25
N ASP A 353 -21.24 2.07 -14.52
CA ASP A 353 -21.38 2.21 -13.07
C ASP A 353 -20.72 1.11 -12.22
N HIS A 354 -19.73 0.42 -12.77
CA HIS A 354 -18.93 -0.55 -12.03
C HIS A 354 -17.43 -0.42 -12.33
N VAL A 355 -16.63 -0.87 -11.36
CA VAL A 355 -15.20 -1.00 -11.51
C VAL A 355 -14.87 -2.41 -12.00
N SER A 356 -14.07 -2.47 -13.05
CA SER A 356 -13.44 -3.69 -13.54
C SER A 356 -11.92 -3.61 -13.35
N TYR A 357 -11.30 -4.77 -13.11
CA TYR A 357 -9.86 -4.91 -12.95
C TYR A 357 -9.44 -6.34 -13.29
N THR A 358 -8.15 -6.49 -13.59
CA THR A 358 -7.50 -7.78 -13.79
C THR A 358 -6.72 -8.16 -12.54
N LEU A 359 -6.92 -9.39 -12.05
CA LEU A 359 -6.08 -9.99 -11.01
C LEU A 359 -5.07 -10.93 -11.66
N SER A 360 -3.82 -10.86 -11.21
CA SER A 360 -2.76 -11.77 -11.68
C SER A 360 -1.90 -12.21 -10.49
N PRO A 361 -2.48 -12.99 -9.55
CA PRO A 361 -1.79 -13.36 -8.32
C PRO A 361 -0.44 -14.03 -8.59
N VAL A 362 0.58 -13.68 -7.81
CA VAL A 362 1.86 -14.40 -7.82
C VAL A 362 1.71 -15.77 -7.20
N ASP A 363 2.53 -16.73 -7.63
CA ASP A 363 2.53 -18.09 -7.09
C ASP A 363 2.73 -18.11 -5.57
N ALA A 364 3.51 -17.19 -5.03
CA ALA A 364 3.73 -17.06 -3.58
C ALA A 364 2.46 -16.63 -2.80
N LEU A 365 1.49 -15.98 -3.45
CA LEU A 365 0.20 -15.64 -2.83
C LEU A 365 -0.77 -16.83 -2.87
N LEU A 366 -0.72 -17.63 -3.93
CA LEU A 366 -1.52 -18.86 -4.11
C LEU A 366 -0.62 -20.10 -4.23
N PRO A 367 0.19 -20.41 -3.21
CA PRO A 367 1.18 -21.46 -3.33
C PRO A 367 0.52 -22.82 -3.50
N ASN A 368 1.09 -23.68 -4.35
CA ASN A 368 0.60 -25.04 -4.56
C ASN A 368 -0.84 -25.14 -5.09
N VAL A 369 -1.34 -24.11 -5.80
CA VAL A 369 -2.57 -24.19 -6.59
C VAL A 369 -2.28 -24.90 -7.91
N THR A 370 -3.19 -25.76 -8.38
CA THR A 370 -3.04 -26.36 -9.72
C THR A 370 -3.44 -25.34 -10.80
N PRO A 371 -2.88 -25.43 -12.02
CA PRO A 371 -3.27 -24.55 -13.13
C PRO A 371 -4.78 -24.54 -13.39
N ASP A 372 -5.45 -25.69 -13.30
CA ASP A 372 -6.89 -25.81 -13.51
C ASP A 372 -7.72 -25.06 -12.46
N LEU A 373 -7.32 -25.14 -11.18
CA LEU A 373 -8.01 -24.41 -10.10
C LEU A 373 -7.82 -22.90 -10.24
N LEU A 374 -6.59 -22.48 -10.58
CA LEU A 374 -6.30 -21.06 -10.83
C LEU A 374 -7.09 -20.54 -12.03
N LYS A 375 -7.12 -21.30 -13.13
CA LYS A 375 -7.90 -20.97 -14.32
C LYS A 375 -9.40 -20.86 -14.01
N ALA A 376 -9.98 -21.83 -13.30
CA ALA A 376 -11.39 -21.80 -12.92
C ALA A 376 -11.77 -20.56 -12.07
N PHE A 377 -10.83 -20.08 -11.24
CA PHE A 377 -10.99 -18.85 -10.47
C PHE A 377 -10.87 -17.59 -11.34
N LEU A 378 -9.88 -17.53 -12.25
CA LEU A 378 -9.61 -16.36 -13.09
C LEU A 378 -10.58 -16.22 -14.27
N ASP A 379 -11.17 -17.32 -14.75
CA ASP A 379 -12.16 -17.30 -15.83
C ASP A 379 -13.40 -16.47 -15.40
N PRO A 380 -14.09 -15.81 -16.35
CA PRO A 380 -15.26 -14.96 -16.09
C PRO A 380 -16.32 -15.58 -15.17
#